data_AF-A0A353JYB8-F1
#
_entry.id   AF-A0A353JYB8-F1
#
_cell.length_a   1.000
_cell.length_b   1.000
_cell.length_c   1.000
_cell.angle_alpha   90.00
_cell.angle_beta   90.00
_cell.angle_gamma   90.00
#
_symmetry.space_group_name_H-M   'P 1'
#
loop_
_entity.id
_entity.type
_entity.pdbx_description
1 polymer ?
#
loop_
_entity_poly.entity_id
_entity_poly.type
_entity_poly.pdbx_seq_one_letter_code
_entity_poly.pdbx_strand_id
1 'polypeptide(L)' 'MILKFDDIGKALVVKMSGELDHHSSEIVRIKIDNKIEELGAKNLIFDFAEV' A
#
# COMPACT_ATOMS: atom_id res chain seq x y z
N MET A 1 -11.43 0.27 -2.46
CA MET A 1 -10.10 -0.32 -2.27
C MET A 1 -9.87 -0.88 -0.87
N ILE A 2 -9.49 -2.16 -0.80
CA ILE A 2 -8.98 -2.83 0.41
C ILE A 2 -7.45 -2.90 0.29
N LEU A 3 -6.74 -2.57 1.38
CA LEU A 3 -5.28 -2.65 1.45
C LEU A 3 -4.87 -3.66 2.51
N LYS A 4 -3.96 -4.57 2.17
CA LYS A 4 -3.22 -5.39 3.14
C LYS A 4 -1.74 -5.03 3.06
N PHE A 5 -1.13 -4.89 4.23
CA PHE A 5 0.27 -4.56 4.36
C PHE A 5 1.02 -5.77 4.90
N ASP A 6 2.17 -6.03 4.31
CA ASP A 6 3.11 -7.08 4.72
C ASP A 6 4.53 -6.52 4.60
N ASP A 7 5.50 -7.09 5.30
CA ASP A 7 6.88 -6.61 5.28
C ASP A 7 7.87 -7.74 5.00
N ILE A 8 8.82 -7.45 4.12
CA ILE A 8 9.90 -8.37 3.75
C ILE A 8 11.22 -7.60 3.86
N GLY A 9 11.85 -7.68 5.03
CA GLY A 9 13.09 -6.98 5.33
C GLY A 9 12.90 -5.47 5.38
N LYS A 10 13.38 -4.74 4.35
CA LYS A 10 13.20 -3.27 4.23
C LYS A 10 12.15 -2.88 3.19
N ALA A 11 11.43 -3.86 2.65
CA ALA A 11 10.38 -3.65 1.67
C ALA A 11 9.01 -3.74 2.32
N LEU A 12 8.18 -2.72 2.11
CA LEU A 12 6.75 -2.78 2.39
C LEU A 12 6.04 -3.37 1.17
N VAL A 13 5.27 -4.44 1.37
CA VAL A 13 4.41 -5.03 0.36
C VAL A 13 2.98 -4.57 0.60
N VAL A 14 2.37 -3.95 -0.41
CA VAL A 14 0.99 -3.44 -0.38
C VAL A 14 0.16 -4.25 -1.36
N LYS A 15 -0.69 -5.13 -0.83
CA LYS A 15 -1.67 -5.87 -1.63
C LYS A 15 -2.94 -5.04 -1.74
N MET A 16 -3.33 -4.77 -2.97
CA MET A 16 -4.47 -3.93 -3.31
C MET A 16 -5.55 -4.84 -3.89
N SER A 17 -6.77 -4.75 -3.35
CA SER A 17 -7.92 -5.50 -3.86
C SER A 17 -9.12 -4.57 -4.07
N GLY A 18 -9.78 -4.70 -5.22
CA GLY A 18 -10.91 -3.88 -5.65
C GLY A 18 -10.50 -2.57 -6.33
N GLU A 19 -11.49 -1.75 -6.68
CA GLU A 19 -11.28 -0.59 -7.56
C GLU A 19 -10.49 0.56 -6.90
N LEU A 20 -9.52 1.10 -7.66
CA LEU A 20 -8.83 2.37 -7.40
C LEU A 20 -9.45 3.44 -8.30
N ASP A 21 -10.09 4.41 -7.68
CA ASP A 21 -10.75 5.53 -8.36
C ASP A 21 -10.30 6.88 -7.79
N HIS A 22 -10.81 7.97 -8.36
CA HIS A 22 -10.51 9.32 -7.92
C HIS A 22 -10.80 9.54 -6.43
N HIS A 23 -11.90 8.98 -5.90
CA HIS A 23 -12.30 9.15 -4.50
C HIS A 23 -11.43 8.36 -3.52
N SER A 24 -10.95 7.19 -3.91
CA SER A 24 -10.18 6.30 -3.05
C SER A 24 -8.67 6.53 -3.10
N SER A 25 -8.17 7.15 -4.19
CA SER A 25 -6.73 7.39 -4.41
C SER A 25 -6.05 8.18 -3.28
N GLU A 26 -6.71 9.22 -2.77
CA GLU A 26 -6.17 10.04 -1.69
C GLU A 26 -6.03 9.26 -0.38
N ILE A 27 -7.06 8.50 -0.01
CA ILE A 27 -7.06 7.69 1.21
C ILE A 27 -6.01 6.58 1.11
N VAL A 28 -5.86 5.97 -0.08
CA VAL A 28 -4.87 4.92 -0.34
C VAL A 28 -3.45 5.47 -0.15
N ARG A 29 -3.15 6.63 -0.76
CA ARG A 29 -1.86 7.33 -0.59
C ARG A 29 -1.54 7.57 0.89
N ILE A 30 -2.47 8.21 1.62
CA ILE A 30 -2.28 8.55 3.04
C ILE A 30 -1.99 7.29 3.87
N LYS A 31 -2.71 6.18 3.63
CA LYS A 31 -2.48 4.92 4.35
C LYS A 31 -1.12 4.31 4.07
N ILE A 32 -0.67 4.34 2.81
CA ILE A 32 0.63 3.79 2.41
C ILE A 32 1.76 4.66 2.98
N ASP A 33 1.67 5.98 2.87
CA ASP A 33 2.67 6.92 3.37
C ASP A 33 2.87 6.75 4.88
N ASN A 34 1.79 6.72 5.64
CA ASN A 34 1.85 6.46 7.08
C ASN A 34 2.56 5.13 7.40
N LYS A 35 2.33 4.09 6.59
CA LYS A 35 2.95 2.77 6.82
C LYS A 35 4.42 2.74 6.42
N ILE A 36 4.82 3.51 5.41
CA ILE A 36 6.22 3.71 5.03
C ILE A 36 6.99 4.36 6.19
N GLU A 37 6.43 5.43 6.77
CA GLU A 37 7.03 6.14 7.90
C GLU A 37 7.10 5.25 9.15
N GLU A 38 6.01 4.54 9.49
CA GLU A 38 5.93 3.66 10.66
C GLU A 38 6.98 2.55 10.63
N LEU A 39 7.20 1.93 9.45
CA LEU A 39 8.14 0.81 9.30
C LEU A 39 9.55 1.25 8.89
N GLY A 40 9.75 2.53 8.57
CA GLY A 40 11.00 3.01 7.95
C GLY A 40 11.33 2.28 6.64
N ALA A 41 10.29 1.89 5.89
CA ALA A 41 10.43 1.12 4.66
C ALA A 41 11.20 1.92 3.60
N LYS A 42 12.16 1.27 2.95
CA LYS A 42 12.98 1.90 1.89
C LYS A 42 12.59 1.46 0.49
N ASN A 43 11.89 0.34 0.40
CA ASN A 43 11.37 -0.20 -0.84
C ASN A 43 9.87 -0.42 -0.69
N LEU A 44 9.13 -0.26 -1.79
CA LEU A 44 7.68 -0.46 -1.84
C LEU A 44 7.36 -1.40 -2.98
N ILE A 45 6.59 -2.45 -2.71
CA ILE A 45 6.11 -3.41 -3.70
C ILE A 45 4.60 -3.34 -3.70
N PHE A 46 4.03 -2.98 -4.84
CA PHE A 46 2.59 -3.06 -5.06
C PHE A 46 2.22 -4.39 -5.69
N ASP A 47 1.28 -5.08 -5.07
CA ASP A 47 0.65 -6.27 -5.61
C ASP A 47 -0.76 -5.90 -6.07
N PHE A 48 -0.91 -5.86 -7.40
CA PHE A 48 -2.14 -5.50 -8.11
C PHE A 48 -2.91 -6.73 -8.63
N ALA A 49 -2.62 -7.93 -8.13
CA ALA A 49 -3.24 -9.15 -8.67
C ALA A 49 -4.78 -9.20 -8.56
N GLU A 50 -5.36 -8.40 -7.66
CA GLU A 50 -6.81 -8.35 -7.38
C GLU A 50 -7.40 -6.93 -7.56
N VAL A 51 -6.74 -6.06 -8.32
CA VAL A 51 -7.19 -4.68 -8.65
C VAL A 51 -7.91 -4.62 -9.98
#